data_AF-A0A5C9CT50-F1
#
_entry.id   AF-A0A5C9CT50-F1
#
_cell.length_a   1.000
_cell.length_b   1.000
_cell.length_c   1.000
_cell.angle_alpha   90.00
_cell.angle_beta   90.00
_cell.angle_gamma   90.00
#
_symmetry.space_group_name_H-M   'P 1'
#
loop_
_entity.id
_entity.type
_entity.pdbx_description
1 polymer ?
#
loop_
_entity_poly.entity_id
_entity_poly.type
_entity_poly.pdbx_seq_one_letter_code
_entity_poly.pdbx_strand_id
1 'polypeptide(L)' 'MEFVSIPGPTRSLAPQAIVLLNAETGVPDDVCSHVYGYDETGKLITDTATDGINTWIKTYSYTAGNLTGETKWVKQ' A
#
# COMPACT_ATOMS: atom_id res chain seq x y z
N MET A 1 6.32 22.73 41.38
CA MET A 1 6.72 22.10 40.11
C MET A 1 7.96 22.82 39.63
N GLU A 2 9.08 22.12 39.62
CA GLU A 2 10.37 22.67 39.20
C GLU A 2 10.46 22.53 37.68
N PHE A 3 10.58 23.66 36.98
CA PHE A 3 10.76 23.66 35.52
C PHE A 3 12.26 23.56 35.23
N VAL A 4 12.74 22.35 34.97
CA VAL A 4 14.09 22.13 34.42
C VAL A 4 14.07 22.56 32.94
N SER A 5 14.79 23.63 32.63
CA SER A 5 14.98 24.10 31.26
C SER A 5 16.13 23.30 30.63
N ILE A 6 15.80 22.31 29.79
CA ILE A 6 16.76 21.61 28.94
C ILE A 6 16.88 22.40 27.62
N PRO A 7 18.09 22.78 27.17
CA PRO A 7 18.27 23.39 25.86
C PRO A 7 17.76 22.39 24.79
N GLY A 8 16.75 22.82 24.04
CA GLY A 8 15.98 21.94 23.17
C GLY A 8 16.80 21.35 22.03
N PRO A 9 16.36 20.22 21.42
CA PRO A 9 16.90 19.84 20.13
C PRO A 9 16.48 20.92 19.13
N THR A 10 17.43 21.46 18.37
CA THR A 10 17.17 22.29 17.19
C THR A 10 16.09 21.63 16.35
N ARG A 11 14.84 22.09 16.46
CA ARG A 11 13.73 21.57 15.67
C ARG A 11 14.01 21.94 14.23
N SER A 12 14.15 20.93 13.37
CA SER A 12 14.24 21.10 11.92
C SER A 12 13.14 22.05 11.44
N LEU A 13 13.53 23.10 10.70
CA LEU A 13 12.63 24.08 10.07
C LEU A 13 11.91 23.52 8.83
N ALA A 14 12.16 22.26 8.47
CA ALA A 14 11.39 21.59 7.42
C ALA A 14 9.95 21.33 7.90
N PRO A 15 8.93 21.51 7.05
CA PRO A 15 7.58 21.08 7.38
C PRO A 15 7.62 19.59 7.75
N GLN A 16 7.16 19.27 8.96
CA GLN A 16 7.04 17.89 9.41
C GLN A 16 5.65 17.39 8.99
N ALA A 17 5.61 16.36 8.15
CA ALA A 17 4.36 15.69 7.82
C ALA A 17 3.91 14.85 9.03
N ILE A 18 2.68 15.08 9.50
CA ILE A 18 2.02 14.14 10.41
C ILE A 18 1.45 13.04 9.54
N VAL A 19 2.01 11.83 9.66
CA VAL A 19 1.49 10.63 8.99
C VAL A 19 0.60 9.90 9.98
N LEU A 20 -0.66 9.70 9.62
CA LEU A 20 -1.57 8.83 10.38
C LEU A 20 -1.24 7.38 10.01
N LEU A 21 -0.86 6.61 11.02
CA LEU A 21 -0.59 5.19 10.88
C LEU A 21 -1.80 4.40 11.38
N ASN A 22 -2.10 3.33 10.66
CA ASN A 22 -3.00 2.31 11.13
C ASN A 22 -2.43 1.67 12.39
N ALA A 23 -3.23 1.64 13.47
CA ALA A 23 -2.77 1.14 14.77
C ALA A 23 -2.53 -0.37 14.79
N GLU A 24 -3.14 -1.13 13.87
CA GLU A 24 -3.03 -2.59 13.81
C GLU A 24 -1.85 -3.04 12.95
N THR A 25 -1.52 -2.28 11.90
CA THR A 25 -0.51 -2.67 10.90
C THR A 25 0.76 -1.83 10.95
N GLY A 26 0.70 -0.65 11.57
CA GLY A 26 1.81 0.32 11.61
C GLY A 26 2.12 0.97 10.26
N VAL A 27 1.28 0.75 9.25
CA VAL A 27 1.39 1.30 7.89
C VAL A 27 0.50 2.55 7.79
N PRO A 28 0.81 3.57 6.98
CA PRO A 28 -0.08 4.72 6.84
C PRO A 28 -1.49 4.29 6.41
N ASP A 29 -2.53 4.89 7.02
CA ASP A 29 -3.94 4.50 6.82
C ASP A 29 -4.43 4.63 5.36
N ASP A 30 -3.68 5.34 4.52
CA ASP A 30 -4.03 5.60 3.11
C ASP A 30 -3.04 4.91 2.13
N VAL A 31 -2.35 3.86 2.58
CA VAL A 31 -1.41 3.10 1.73
C VAL A 31 -2.00 1.73 1.41
N CYS A 32 -2.21 1.50 0.11
CA CYS A 32 -2.52 0.19 -0.45
C CYS A 32 -1.35 -0.28 -1.33
N SER A 33 -0.67 -1.36 -0.92
CA SER A 33 0.41 -1.95 -1.71
C SER A 33 -0.13 -2.88 -2.77
N HIS A 34 0.43 -2.84 -3.97
CA HIS A 34 0.09 -3.75 -5.07
C HIS A 34 1.26 -4.67 -5.42
N VAL A 35 0.95 -5.95 -5.65
CA VAL A 35 1.86 -6.95 -6.20
C VAL A 35 1.28 -7.48 -7.50
N TYR A 36 2.02 -7.29 -8.59
CA TYR A 36 1.63 -7.66 -9.94
C TYR A 36 2.31 -8.96 -10.37
N GLY A 37 1.52 -9.96 -10.74
CA GLY A 37 2.02 -11.19 -11.35
C GLY A 37 1.90 -11.13 -12.86
N TYR A 38 2.97 -11.53 -13.56
CA TYR A 38 3.03 -11.55 -15.02
C TYR A 38 3.26 -12.97 -15.54
N ASP A 39 2.73 -13.26 -16.73
CA ASP A 39 3.07 -14.49 -17.45
C ASP A 39 4.45 -14.39 -18.14
N GLU A 40 4.88 -15.48 -18.77
CA GLU A 40 6.17 -15.59 -19.49
C GLU A 40 6.29 -14.59 -20.67
N THR A 41 5.16 -14.07 -21.16
CA THR A 41 5.10 -13.08 -22.24
C THR A 41 5.08 -11.63 -21.72
N GLY A 42 5.11 -11.45 -20.40
CA GLY A 42 5.06 -10.15 -19.74
C GLY A 42 3.66 -9.56 -19.62
N LYS A 43 2.59 -10.36 -19.79
CA LYS A 43 1.22 -9.88 -19.57
C LYS A 43 0.84 -10.00 -18.11
N LEU A 44 0.18 -8.97 -17.59
CA LEU A 44 -0.35 -8.96 -16.23
C LEU A 44 -1.46 -10.01 -16.09
N ILE A 45 -1.30 -10.99 -15.20
CA ILE A 45 -2.28 -12.07 -14.94
C ILE A 45 -2.91 -11.98 -13.55
N THR A 46 -2.23 -11.36 -12.58
CA THR A 46 -2.76 -11.13 -11.22
C THR A 46 -2.39 -9.75 -10.71
N ASP A 47 -3.31 -9.13 -9.98
CA ASP A 47 -3.07 -7.94 -9.16
C ASP A 47 -3.53 -8.26 -7.73
N THR A 48 -2.61 -8.20 -6.79
CA THR A 48 -2.85 -8.42 -5.36
C THR A 48 -2.70 -7.10 -4.63
N ALA A 49 -3.79 -6.61 -4.04
CA ALA A 49 -3.85 -5.35 -3.31
C ALA A 49 -3.96 -5.61 -1.81
N THR A 50 -3.17 -4.91 -1.00
CA THR A 50 -3.17 -5.03 0.46
C THR A 50 -3.22 -3.65 1.11
N ASP A 51 -4.26 -3.37 1.90
CA ASP A 51 -4.45 -2.10 2.66
C ASP A 51 -3.84 -2.15 4.07
N GLY A 52 -2.90 -3.06 4.27
CA GLY A 52 -2.31 -3.40 5.56
C GLY A 52 -3.08 -4.47 6.34
N ILE A 53 -4.41 -4.54 6.22
CA ILE A 53 -5.26 -5.46 7.01
C ILE A 53 -5.82 -6.57 6.12
N ASN A 54 -6.40 -6.16 5.01
CA ASN A 54 -7.12 -6.98 4.06
C ASN A 54 -6.27 -7.19 2.81
N THR A 55 -6.46 -8.34 2.17
CA THR A 55 -5.86 -8.62 0.87
C THR A 55 -6.94 -8.98 -0.13
N TRP A 56 -6.86 -8.41 -1.32
CA TRP A 56 -7.75 -8.71 -2.44
C TRP A 56 -6.95 -9.11 -3.67
N ILE A 57 -7.50 -10.04 -4.43
CA ILE A 57 -6.92 -10.50 -5.68
C ILE A 57 -7.89 -10.23 -6.83
N LYS A 58 -7.33 -9.71 -7.92
CA LYS A 58 -7.95 -9.66 -9.24
C LYS A 58 -7.09 -10.46 -10.22
N THR A 59 -7.74 -11.17 -11.13
CA THR A 59 -7.10 -11.96 -12.19
C THR A 59 -7.52 -11.46 -13.56
N TYR A 60 -6.61 -11.59 -14.53
CA TYR A 60 -6.80 -11.14 -15.91
C TYR A 60 -6.60 -12.30 -16.87
N SER A 61 -7.51 -12.42 -17.86
CA SER A 61 -7.50 -13.48 -18.85
C SER A 61 -7.38 -12.89 -20.25
N TYR A 62 -6.61 -13.55 -21.11
CA TYR A 62 -6.32 -13.09 -22.47
C TYR A 62 -6.62 -14.17 -23.50
N THR A 63 -7.04 -13.75 -24.68
CA THR A 63 -7.18 -14.60 -25.87
C THR A 63 -6.49 -13.94 -27.05
N ALA A 64 -5.60 -14.68 -27.72
CA ALA A 64 -4.81 -14.16 -28.85
C ALA A 64 -4.08 -12.83 -28.53
N GLY A 65 -3.60 -12.70 -27.29
CA GLY A 65 -2.89 -11.51 -26.82
C GLY A 65 -3.77 -10.35 -26.36
N ASN A 66 -5.08 -10.40 -26.57
CA ASN A 66 -6.03 -9.35 -26.15
C ASN A 66 -6.67 -9.70 -24.81
N LEU A 67 -6.89 -8.70 -23.94
CA LEU A 67 -7.59 -8.89 -22.68
C LEU A 67 -9.06 -9.24 -22.96
N THR A 68 -9.52 -10.38 -22.45
CA THR A 68 -10.88 -10.89 -22.67
C THR A 68 -11.69 -11.05 -21.40
N GLY A 69 -11.05 -11.00 -20.23
CA GLY A 69 -11.76 -11.02 -18.96
C GLY A 69 -10.94 -10.47 -17.82
N GLU A 70 -11.65 -9.93 -16.83
CA GLU A 70 -11.13 -9.65 -15.51
C GLU A 70 -12.12 -10.16 -14.47
N THR A 71 -11.61 -10.60 -13.31
CA THR A 71 -12.46 -10.89 -12.16
C THR A 71 -12.77 -9.62 -11.37
N LYS A 72 -13.83 -9.65 -10.56
CA LYS A 72 -14.00 -8.65 -9.50
C LYS A 72 -12.92 -8.85 -8.44
N TRP A 73 -12.66 -7.83 -7.63
CA TRP A 73 -11.81 -7.99 -6.44
C TRP A 73 -12.40 -9.04 -5.51
N VAL A 74 -11.65 -10.11 -5.27
CA VAL A 74 -12.01 -11.17 -4.33
C VAL A 74 -11.14 -11.02 -3.10
N LYS A 75 -11.77 -10.83 -1.94
CA LYS A 75 -11.06 -10.82 -0.65
C LYS A 75 -10.51 -12.23 -0.37
N GLN A 76 -9.24 -12.33 0.01
CA GLN A 76 -8.60 -13.58 0.44
C GLN A 76 -9.06 -13.99 1.84
#